data_AF-A0AAF3FGL1-F1
#
_entry.id   AF-A0AAF3FGL1-F1
#
_cell.length_a   1.000
_cell.length_b   1.000
_cell.length_c   1.000
_cell.angle_alpha   90.00
_cell.angle_beta   90.00
_cell.angle_gamma   90.00
#
_symmetry.space_group_name_H-M   'P 1'
#
loop_
_entity.id
_entity.type
_entity.pdbx_description
1 polymer ?
#
loop_
_entity_poly.entity_id
_entity_poly.type
_entity_poly.pdbx_seq_one_letter_code
_entity_poly.pdbx_strand_id
1 'polypeptide(L)'
;MERAREWFARAINIDLDNGDAFATWYKFELSHGTPEEQERVLKKCTDVEPRHGEKWAEMSKDVANWKKRPEEILKQLATQIVIPT
;
A
#
# COMPACT_ATOMS: atom_id res chain seq x y z
N MET A 1 14.60 4.79 -11.20
CA MET A 1 13.14 4.66 -11.06
C MET A 1 12.68 3.22 -11.28
N GLU A 2 13.02 2.59 -12.41
CA GLU A 2 12.54 1.23 -12.76
C GLU A 2 12.96 0.13 -11.76
N ARG A 3 14.22 0.14 -11.30
CA ARG A 3 14.67 -0.80 -10.26
C ARG A 3 13.82 -0.72 -8.99
N ALA A 4 13.45 0.48 -8.55
CA ALA A 4 12.63 0.63 -7.34
C ALA A 4 11.26 -0.04 -7.53
N ARG A 5 10.64 0.12 -8.70
CA ARG A 5 9.39 -0.58 -9.06
C ARG A 5 9.56 -2.09 -9.08
N GLU A 6 10.64 -2.61 -9.67
CA GLU A 6 10.91 -4.04 -9.61
C GLU A 6 11.09 -4.54 -8.17
N TRP A 7 11.76 -3.78 -7.31
CA TRP A 7 11.90 -4.10 -5.88
C TRP A 7 10.55 -4.11 -5.17
N PHE A 8 9.68 -3.14 -5.41
CA PHE A 8 8.33 -3.13 -4.85
C PHE A 8 7.51 -4.32 -5.37
N ALA A 9 7.47 -4.54 -6.69
CA ALA A 9 6.75 -5.66 -7.28
C ALA A 9 7.23 -7.01 -6.71
N ARG A 10 8.54 -7.15 -6.48
CA ARG A 10 9.11 -8.36 -5.86
C ARG A 10 8.75 -8.47 -4.37
N ALA A 11 8.84 -7.39 -3.60
CA ALA A 11 8.48 -7.37 -2.19
C ALA A 11 7.00 -7.75 -1.98
N ILE A 12 6.10 -7.22 -2.82
CA ILE A 12 4.68 -7.52 -2.76
C ILE A 12 4.42 -8.99 -3.10
N ASN A 13 5.14 -9.59 -4.06
CA ASN A 13 4.99 -11.02 -4.36
C ASN A 13 5.54 -11.94 -3.26
N ILE A 14 6.54 -11.48 -2.49
CA ILE A 14 7.10 -12.24 -1.37
C ILE A 14 6.14 -12.22 -0.18
N ASP A 15 5.67 -11.02 0.20
CA ASP A 15 4.78 -10.81 1.34
C ASP A 15 3.55 -10.01 0.90
N LEU A 16 2.61 -10.73 0.30
CA LEU A 16 1.31 -10.21 -0.11
C LEU A 16 0.49 -9.73 1.11
N ASP A 17 0.71 -10.32 2.27
CA ASP A 17 -0.09 -9.98 3.46
C ASP A 17 0.33 -8.65 4.13
N ASN A 18 1.45 -8.04 3.70
CA ASN A 18 2.02 -6.85 4.32
C ASN A 18 1.48 -5.54 3.71
N GLY A 19 0.48 -4.94 4.38
CA GLY A 19 -0.16 -3.70 3.97
C GLY A 19 0.76 -2.46 3.97
N ASP A 20 1.81 -2.46 4.81
CA ASP A 20 2.81 -1.37 4.82
C ASP A 20 3.63 -1.34 3.51
N ALA A 21 3.91 -2.50 2.93
CA ALA A 21 4.61 -2.59 1.65
C ALA A 21 3.76 -1.99 0.51
N PHE A 22 2.47 -2.30 0.48
CA PHE A 22 1.53 -1.69 -0.48
C PHE A 22 1.44 -0.18 -0.32
N ALA A 23 1.36 0.32 0.92
CA ALA A 23 1.25 1.76 1.17
C ALA A 23 2.52 2.51 0.74
N THR A 24 3.70 1.93 0.95
CA THR A 24 4.98 2.50 0.52
C THR A 24 5.06 2.55 -1.00
N TRP A 25 4.65 1.46 -1.68
CA TRP A 25 4.60 1.41 -3.13
C TRP A 25 3.59 2.42 -3.70
N TYR A 26 2.39 2.52 -3.13
CA TYR A 26 1.38 3.49 -3.56
C TYR A 26 1.85 4.93 -3.41
N LYS A 27 2.54 5.26 -2.30
CA LYS A 27 3.15 6.58 -2.09
C LYS A 27 4.28 6.87 -3.10
N PHE A 28 5.03 5.85 -3.49
CA PHE A 28 6.06 5.98 -4.51
C PHE A 28 5.44 6.27 -5.87
N GLU A 29 4.39 5.53 -6.25
CA GLU A 29 3.65 5.77 -7.49
C GLU A 29 2.94 7.14 -7.49
N LEU A 30 2.55 7.68 -6.34
CA LEU A 30 2.08 9.07 -6.19
C LEU A 30 3.12 10.13 -6.54
N SER A 31 4.40 9.87 -6.26
CA SER A 31 5.47 10.86 -6.46
C SER A 31 6.21 10.68 -7.79
N HIS A 32 6.31 9.45 -8.28
CA HIS A 32 7.14 9.07 -9.43
C HIS A 32 6.42 8.23 -10.49
N GLY A 33 5.18 7.82 -10.23
CA GLY A 33 4.42 6.88 -11.04
C GLY A 33 3.35 7.53 -11.93
N THR A 34 2.73 6.68 -12.75
CA THR A 34 1.56 7.03 -13.55
C THR A 34 0.27 6.58 -12.86
N PRO A 35 -0.88 7.21 -13.17
CA PRO A 35 -2.17 6.83 -12.57
C PRO A 35 -2.54 5.35 -12.81
N GLU A 36 -2.09 4.76 -13.93
CA GLU A 36 -2.30 3.33 -14.23
C GLU A 36 -1.58 2.38 -13.25
N GLU A 37 -0.41 2.77 -12.75
CA GLU A 37 0.33 1.97 -11.76
C GLU A 37 -0.32 2.09 -10.38
N GLN A 38 -0.76 3.29 -10.00
CA GLN A 38 -1.56 3.48 -8.78
C GLN A 38 -2.80 2.60 -8.74
N GLU A 39 -3.53 2.54 -9.87
CA GLU A 39 -4.73 1.72 -9.97
C GLU A 39 -4.40 0.23 -9.91
N ARG A 40 -3.25 -0.19 -10.47
CA ARG A 40 -2.73 -1.55 -10.29
C ARG A 40 -2.43 -1.88 -8.83
N VAL A 41 -1.77 -0.97 -8.09
CA VAL A 41 -1.49 -1.17 -6.66
C VAL A 41 -2.78 -1.28 -5.87
N LEU A 42 -3.75 -0.40 -6.12
CA LEU A 42 -5.08 -0.41 -5.50
C LEU A 42 -5.80 -1.73 -5.75
N LYS A 43 -5.88 -2.16 -7.02
CA LYS A 43 -6.55 -3.41 -7.40
C LYS A 43 -5.89 -4.62 -6.74
N LYS A 44 -4.55 -4.64 -6.69
CA LYS A 44 -3.78 -5.70 -6.06
C LYS A 44 -3.97 -5.73 -4.54
N CYS A 45 -4.01 -4.56 -3.89
CA CYS A 45 -4.29 -4.44 -2.46
C CYS A 45 -5.72 -4.91 -2.12
N THR A 46 -6.71 -4.59 -2.97
CA THR A 46 -8.09 -5.04 -2.80
C THR A 46 -8.26 -6.54 -3.01
N ASP A 47 -7.51 -7.14 -3.94
CA ASP A 47 -7.56 -8.59 -4.22
C ASP A 47 -6.91 -9.42 -3.10
N VAL A 48 -5.82 -8.91 -2.54
CA VAL A 48 -5.03 -9.58 -1.52
C VAL A 48 -5.60 -9.38 -0.12
N GLU A 49 -6.27 -8.25 0.13
CA GLU A 49 -6.79 -7.85 1.44
C GLU A 49 -5.75 -8.04 2.58
N PRO A 50 -4.60 -7.32 2.54
CA PRO A 50 -3.52 -7.52 3.49
C PRO A 50 -4.03 -7.40 4.93
N ARG A 51 -3.56 -8.27 5.82
CA ARG A 51 -3.97 -8.29 7.24
C ARG A 51 -2.81 -7.97 8.18
N HIS A 52 -1.59 -8.14 7.71
CA HIS A 52 -0.36 -7.79 8.41
C HIS A 52 0.21 -6.44 7.96
N GLY A 53 1.13 -5.93 8.77
CA GLY A 53 1.69 -4.60 8.66
C GLY A 53 1.49 -3.85 9.97
N GLU A 54 2.52 -3.20 10.48
CA GLU A 54 2.47 -2.50 11.77
C GLU A 54 1.44 -1.37 11.72
N LYS A 55 1.54 -0.49 10.71
CA LYS A 55 0.57 0.60 10.55
C LYS A 55 -0.75 0.10 9.98
N TRP A 56 -0.71 -0.92 9.11
CA TRP A 56 -1.93 -1.49 8.55
C TRP A 56 -2.79 -2.15 9.62
N ALA A 57 -2.20 -2.95 10.50
CA ALA A 57 -2.89 -3.58 11.62
C ALA A 57 -3.39 -2.54 12.63
N GLU A 58 -2.62 -1.47 12.89
CA GLU A 58 -3.08 -0.35 13.73
C GLU A 58 -4.34 0.28 13.14
N MET A 59 -4.33 0.60 11.84
CA MET A 59 -5.47 1.22 11.16
C MET A 59 -6.66 0.26 11.02
N SER A 60 -6.42 -1.02 10.80
CA SER A 60 -7.48 -2.05 10.70
C SER A 60 -8.14 -2.34 12.06
N LYS A 61 -7.37 -2.28 13.15
CA LYS A 61 -7.88 -2.42 14.53
C LYS A 61 -8.57 -1.16 15.05
N ASP A 62 -8.38 -0.02 14.39
CA ASP A 62 -9.06 1.21 14.77
C ASP A 62 -10.58 1.09 14.53
N VAL A 63 -11.36 1.37 15.57
CA VAL A 63 -12.83 1.23 15.55
C VAL A 63 -13.47 2.17 14.53
N ALA A 64 -12.83 3.27 14.15
CA ALA A 64 -13.33 4.17 13.11
C ALA A 64 -13.14 3.60 11.69
N ASN A 65 -12.25 2.62 11.52
CA ASN A 65 -11.87 2.05 10.23
C ASN A 65 -12.44 0.64 10.00
N TRP A 66 -13.15 0.05 10.97
CA TRP A 66 -13.69 -1.33 10.89
C TRP A 66 -14.58 -1.63 9.67
N LYS A 67 -15.16 -0.59 9.06
CA LYS A 67 -16.03 -0.66 7.88
C LYS A 67 -15.40 -0.08 6.62
N LYS A 68 -14.15 0.39 6.68
CA LYS A 68 -13.48 0.99 5.52
C LYS A 68 -12.95 -0.10 4.60
N ARG A 69 -12.96 0.22 3.31
CA ARG A 69 -12.37 -0.65 2.28
C ARG A 69 -10.84 -0.63 2.40
N PRO A 70 -10.15 -1.72 2.02
CA PRO A 70 -8.69 -1.74 1.99
C PRO A 70 -8.11 -0.59 1.15
N GLU A 71 -8.80 -0.17 0.09
CA GLU A 71 -8.44 1.00 -0.74
C GLU A 71 -8.34 2.31 0.05
N GLU A 72 -9.27 2.56 0.97
CA GLU A 72 -9.32 3.76 1.80
C GLU A 72 -8.24 3.72 2.87
N ILE A 73 -8.07 2.55 3.51
CA ILE A 73 -7.00 2.30 4.49
C ILE A 73 -5.64 2.54 3.84
N LEU A 74 -5.44 2.00 2.63
CA LEU A 74 -4.22 2.19 1.85
C LEU A 74 -3.91 3.66 1.58
N LYS A 75 -4.88 4.43 1.08
CA LYS A 75 -4.70 5.87 0.81
C LYS A 75 -4.36 6.65 2.08
N GLN A 76 -5.03 6.30 3.19
CA GLN A 76 -4.81 6.94 4.48
C GLN A 76 -3.40 6.59 5.03
N LEU A 77 -2.97 5.33 4.88
CA LEU A 77 -1.61 4.89 5.22
C LEU A 77 -0.55 5.57 4.36
N ALA A 78 -0.76 5.64 3.04
CA ALA A 78 0.17 6.25 2.10
C ALA A 78 0.36 7.76 2.39
N THR A 79 -0.63 8.41 2.98
CA THR A 79 -0.49 9.79 3.47
C THR A 79 0.47 9.87 4.66
N GLN A 80 0.42 8.87 5.56
CA GLN A 80 1.30 8.76 6.73
C GLN A 80 2.71 8.27 6.41
N ILE A 81 2.90 7.56 5.29
CA ILE A 81 4.23 7.13 4.87
C ILE A 81 4.95 8.30 4.19
N VAL A 82 6.13 8.61 4.73
CA VAL A 82 7.05 9.61 4.19
C VAL A 82 8.19 8.84 3.55
N ILE A 83 8.32 8.94 2.23
CA ILE A 83 9.47 8.37 1.53
C ILE A 83 10.56 9.45 1.56
N PRO A 84 11.76 9.17 2.10
CA PRO A 84 12.86 10.11 2.03
C PRO A 84 13.20 10.34 0.55
N THR A 85 13.13 11.60 0.13
CA THR A 85 13.38 12.06 -1.25
C THR A 85 14.86 12.33 -1.47
#